data_AF-A0A6P8IDR7-F1
#
_entry.id   AF-A0A6P8IDR7-F1
#
_cell.length_a   1.000
_cell.length_b   1.000
_cell.length_c   1.000
_cell.angle_alpha   90.00
_cell.angle_beta   90.00
_cell.angle_gamma   90.00
#
_symmetry.space_group_name_H-M   'P 1'
#
loop_
_entity.id
_entity.type
_entity.pdbx_description
1 polymer ?
#
loop_
_entity_poly.entity_id
_entity_poly.type
_entity_poly.pdbx_seq_one_letter_code
_entity_poly.pdbx_strand_id
1 'polypeptide(L)'
;MSVRTYNHSVLIGNWNEDICLEEDKLKDFLDKKERGELLIQKASNLLGNILKKVDLSISHDGFLHFGDVVCLYNPAHQVLLSANMSEAKMQDAKCLSGPCELSASKSLQPCVRNTFIILSPDANQEGQVLRYGQPFILSTLPGVGGELKVHSDRVSFNRAAKKSRKQEVNLTENTSFTAHWNFLCFNPQERLESDGMPVPANQRILVNHCKTNQHLACMPEFSSRTPFGREFEVASHTFFDSHRAEKPVNHWVVLTRMVEDAAEQYEVEKEQMMKPSQNLETFDEPPQGGATYATQPDNPAQTNGS
;
A
#
# COMPACT_ATOMS: atom_id res chain seq x y z
N MET A 1 14.05 -5.36 54.81
CA MET A 1 13.26 -4.14 55.04
C MET A 1 12.90 -3.57 53.68
N SER A 2 11.62 -3.43 53.35
CA SER A 2 11.18 -2.73 52.14
C SER A 2 11.04 -1.25 52.49
N VAL A 3 11.88 -0.42 51.87
CA VAL A 3 11.83 1.04 52.04
C VAL A 3 10.72 1.58 51.13
N ARG A 4 9.90 2.50 51.64
CA ARG A 4 8.85 3.15 50.85
C ARG A 4 9.48 3.91 49.67
N THR A 5 9.00 3.65 48.46
CA THR A 5 9.38 4.40 47.25
C THR A 5 8.60 5.72 47.20
N TYR A 6 9.29 6.81 46.88
CA TYR A 6 8.73 8.14 46.73
C TYR A 6 8.98 8.64 45.30
N ASN A 7 8.16 9.58 44.83
CA ASN A 7 8.41 10.25 43.54
C ASN A 7 9.70 11.09 43.65
N HIS A 8 10.50 11.19 42.59
CA HIS A 8 11.72 12.01 42.50
C HIS A 8 11.47 13.51 42.74
N SER A 9 10.22 13.97 42.68
CA SER A 9 9.79 15.31 43.11
C SER A 9 9.87 15.51 44.64
N VAL A 10 9.94 14.42 45.41
CA VAL A 10 10.18 14.44 46.85
C VAL A 10 11.65 14.23 47.08
N LEU A 11 12.31 15.21 47.73
CA LEU A 11 13.76 15.27 47.91
C LEU A 11 14.29 14.25 48.95
N ILE A 12 14.00 12.96 48.74
CA ILE A 12 14.35 11.88 49.63
C ILE A 12 15.02 10.73 48.87
N GLY A 13 16.04 10.13 49.47
CA GLY A 13 16.81 9.08 48.81
C GLY A 13 17.56 9.61 47.58
N ASN A 14 17.45 8.91 46.45
CA ASN A 14 18.21 9.18 45.24
C ASN A 14 17.57 10.18 44.27
N TRP A 15 16.70 11.05 44.81
CA TRP A 15 15.87 11.97 44.03
C TRP A 15 16.65 12.79 42.99
N ASN A 16 17.87 13.22 43.30
CA ASN A 16 18.67 14.03 42.39
C ASN A 16 19.21 13.23 41.20
N GLU A 17 19.69 12.00 41.44
CA GLU A 17 20.09 11.12 40.34
C GLU A 17 18.88 10.72 39.48
N ASP A 18 17.72 10.49 40.09
CA ASP A 18 16.48 10.19 39.37
C ASP A 18 16.05 11.37 38.47
N ILE A 19 16.12 12.62 38.95
CA ILE A 19 15.83 13.82 38.14
C ILE A 19 16.86 13.96 37.00
N CYS A 20 18.16 13.89 37.29
CA CYS A 20 19.18 14.00 36.24
C CYS A 20 19.01 12.92 35.17
N LEU A 21 18.67 11.69 35.57
CA LEU A 21 18.42 10.59 34.65
C LEU A 21 17.17 10.82 33.78
N GLU A 22 16.12 11.44 34.31
CA GLU A 22 14.96 11.86 33.52
C GLU A 22 15.30 12.98 32.53
N GLU A 23 16.07 13.98 32.96
CA GLU A 23 16.53 15.08 32.10
C GLU A 23 17.40 14.56 30.95
N ASP A 24 18.35 13.67 31.22
CA ASP A 24 19.20 13.04 30.21
C ASP A 24 18.37 12.19 29.23
N LYS A 25 17.40 11.41 29.72
CA LYS A 25 16.46 10.67 28.86
C LYS A 25 15.64 11.59 27.96
N LEU A 26 15.16 12.71 28.51
CA LEU A 26 14.37 13.68 27.75
C LEU A 26 15.24 14.36 26.69
N LYS A 27 16.47 14.74 27.02
CA LYS A 27 17.42 15.31 26.08
C LYS A 27 17.73 14.34 24.95
N ASP A 28 18.07 13.10 25.27
CA ASP A 28 18.28 12.03 24.28
C ASP A 28 17.06 11.83 23.37
N PHE A 29 15.86 11.90 23.94
CA PHE A 29 14.62 11.81 23.18
C PHE A 29 14.41 13.00 22.24
N LEU A 30 14.63 14.23 22.72
CA LEU A 30 14.48 15.45 21.93
C LEU A 30 15.52 15.48 20.80
N ASP A 31 16.77 15.16 21.09
CA ASP A 31 17.86 15.07 20.12
C ASP A 31 17.54 14.04 19.03
N LYS A 32 17.03 12.86 19.40
CA LYS A 32 16.58 11.83 18.44
C LYS A 32 15.35 12.27 17.65
N LYS A 33 14.42 12.99 18.27
CA LYS A 33 13.21 13.53 17.64
C LYS A 33 13.56 14.55 16.57
N GLU A 34 14.48 15.47 16.86
CA GLU A 34 14.96 16.48 15.92
C GLU A 34 15.68 15.86 14.73
N ARG A 35 16.49 14.82 14.96
CA ARG A 35 17.14 14.06 13.88
C ARG A 35 16.21 13.13 13.10
N GLY A 36 14.96 12.91 13.56
CA GLY A 36 14.03 11.99 12.91
C GLY A 36 14.36 10.51 13.15
N GLU A 37 15.15 10.20 14.17
CA GLU A 37 15.69 8.85 14.44
C GLU A 37 14.80 8.03 15.37
N LEU A 38 13.70 8.59 15.88
CA LEU A 38 12.76 7.83 16.69
C LEU A 38 12.18 6.67 15.88
N LEU A 39 12.07 5.49 16.49
CA LEU A 39 11.53 4.29 15.83
C LEU A 39 10.14 4.55 15.23
N ILE A 40 9.31 5.33 15.92
CA ILE A 40 7.98 5.72 15.44
C ILE A 40 8.05 6.63 14.20
N GLN A 41 9.03 7.55 14.12
CA GLN A 41 9.22 8.42 12.96
C GLN A 41 9.70 7.62 11.75
N LYS A 42 10.69 6.74 11.95
CA LYS A 42 11.21 5.88 10.88
C LYS A 42 10.14 4.94 10.34
N ALA A 43 9.42 4.24 11.22
CA ALA A 43 8.33 3.36 10.84
C ALA A 43 7.18 4.11 10.15
N SER A 44 6.79 5.28 10.66
CA SER A 44 5.75 6.12 10.05
C SER A 44 6.15 6.63 8.67
N ASN A 45 7.43 6.97 8.46
CA ASN A 45 7.92 7.42 7.15
C ASN A 45 7.83 6.28 6.13
N LEU A 46 8.34 5.09 6.47
CA LEU A 46 8.25 3.94 5.59
C LEU A 46 6.79 3.56 5.30
N LEU A 47 5.92 3.54 6.34
CA LEU A 47 4.49 3.29 6.19
C LEU A 47 3.84 4.28 5.21
N GLY A 48 4.15 5.58 5.35
CA GLY A 48 3.65 6.61 4.44
C GLY A 48 4.07 6.39 2.99
N ASN A 49 5.30 5.90 2.78
CA ASN A 49 5.81 5.63 1.43
C ASN A 49 5.20 4.36 0.80
N ILE A 50 5.10 3.26 1.55
CA ILE A 50 4.59 1.99 1.03
C ILE A 50 3.05 1.97 0.88
N LEU A 51 2.34 2.82 1.62
CA LEU A 51 0.89 3.00 1.52
C LEU A 51 0.49 4.13 0.57
N LYS A 52 1.46 4.79 -0.09
CA LYS A 52 1.18 5.78 -1.11
C LYS A 52 0.37 5.14 -2.23
N LYS A 53 -0.70 5.82 -2.65
CA LYS A 53 -1.58 5.37 -3.73
C LYS A 53 -0.81 5.22 -5.05
N VAL A 54 -1.19 4.23 -5.83
CA VAL A 54 -0.60 3.93 -7.14
C VAL A 54 -1.71 3.73 -8.15
N ASP A 55 -1.58 4.35 -9.31
CA ASP A 55 -2.46 4.12 -10.44
C ASP A 55 -2.06 2.82 -11.16
N LEU A 56 -3.05 1.97 -11.40
CA LEU A 56 -2.86 0.73 -12.16
C LEU A 56 -2.79 1.03 -13.67
N SER A 57 -2.18 0.12 -14.43
CA SER A 57 -2.18 0.19 -15.89
C SER A 57 -3.59 0.14 -16.45
N ILE A 58 -3.81 0.83 -17.56
CA ILE A 58 -5.07 0.83 -18.31
C ILE A 58 -5.01 -0.30 -19.34
N SER A 59 -5.97 -1.22 -19.29
CA SER A 59 -6.13 -2.23 -20.33
C SER A 59 -6.94 -1.64 -21.49
N HIS A 60 -6.30 -1.46 -22.65
CA HIS A 60 -6.91 -0.82 -23.82
C HIS A 60 -7.69 -1.81 -24.69
N ASP A 61 -7.25 -3.06 -24.75
CA ASP A 61 -7.80 -4.15 -25.55
C ASP A 61 -8.56 -5.19 -24.71
N GLY A 62 -8.61 -5.01 -23.40
CA GLY A 62 -9.24 -5.94 -22.45
C GLY A 62 -8.35 -7.10 -22.00
N PHE A 63 -7.07 -7.15 -22.41
CA PHE A 63 -6.13 -8.20 -22.04
C PHE A 63 -4.99 -7.68 -21.16
N LEU A 64 -4.30 -8.62 -20.51
CA LEU A 64 -3.09 -8.35 -19.72
C LEU A 64 -1.86 -8.37 -20.60
N HIS A 65 -0.93 -7.45 -20.35
CA HIS A 65 0.36 -7.35 -21.03
C HIS A 65 1.54 -7.47 -20.06
N PHE A 66 2.69 -7.85 -20.59
CA PHE A 66 3.95 -7.69 -19.86
C PHE A 66 4.26 -6.20 -19.69
N GLY A 67 4.66 -5.81 -18.48
CA GLY A 67 4.86 -4.42 -18.05
C GLY A 67 3.65 -3.83 -17.32
N ASP A 68 2.50 -4.51 -17.32
CA ASP A 68 1.30 -3.99 -16.66
C ASP A 68 1.46 -3.94 -15.13
N VAL A 69 1.02 -2.80 -14.58
CA VAL A 69 0.93 -2.50 -13.16
C VAL A 69 -0.45 -2.92 -12.66
N VAL A 70 -0.52 -3.97 -11.86
CA VAL A 70 -1.77 -4.67 -11.50
C VAL A 70 -1.89 -4.93 -10.00
N CYS A 71 -3.11 -5.22 -9.55
CA CYS A 71 -3.37 -5.78 -8.23
C CYS A 71 -3.96 -7.19 -8.35
N LEU A 72 -3.67 -8.08 -7.41
CA LEU A 72 -4.32 -9.40 -7.35
C LEU A 72 -5.39 -9.39 -6.27
N TYR A 73 -6.64 -9.51 -6.68
CA TYR A 73 -7.82 -9.48 -5.82
C TYR A 73 -8.43 -10.87 -5.65
N ASN A 74 -8.67 -11.29 -4.41
CA ASN A 74 -9.45 -12.49 -4.14
C ASN A 74 -10.93 -12.10 -3.90
N PRO A 75 -11.86 -12.48 -4.78
CA PRO A 75 -13.26 -12.10 -4.68
C PRO A 75 -14.02 -12.81 -3.54
N ALA A 76 -13.55 -13.98 -3.09
CA ALA A 76 -14.23 -14.75 -2.05
C ALA A 76 -14.08 -14.10 -0.66
N HIS A 77 -12.92 -13.50 -0.41
CA HIS A 77 -12.59 -12.89 0.88
C HIS A 77 -12.43 -11.37 0.84
N GLN A 78 -12.60 -10.76 -0.34
CA GLN A 78 -12.47 -9.33 -0.56
C GLN A 78 -11.13 -8.79 -0.03
N VAL A 79 -10.04 -9.36 -0.54
CA VAL A 79 -8.67 -9.01 -0.12
C VAL A 79 -7.75 -8.83 -1.31
N LEU A 80 -6.76 -7.97 -1.16
CA LEU A 80 -5.66 -7.79 -2.11
C LEU A 80 -4.42 -8.53 -1.64
N LEU A 81 -3.68 -9.12 -2.57
CA LEU A 81 -2.33 -9.61 -2.32
C LEU A 81 -1.42 -8.43 -1.96
N SER A 82 -0.64 -8.55 -0.88
CA SER A 82 0.15 -7.44 -0.35
C SER A 82 1.47 -7.93 0.24
N ALA A 83 2.54 -7.19 -0.02
CA ALA A 83 3.85 -7.39 0.58
C ALA A 83 3.80 -7.14 2.09
N ASN A 84 4.25 -8.08 2.92
CA ASN A 84 4.35 -7.91 4.36
C ASN A 84 5.82 -7.90 4.79
N MET A 85 6.23 -6.80 5.42
CA MET A 85 7.56 -6.64 5.99
C MET A 85 7.47 -6.66 7.51
N SER A 86 8.41 -7.33 8.17
CA SER A 86 8.44 -7.37 9.63
C SER A 86 8.78 -6.01 10.22
N GLU A 87 8.19 -5.70 11.38
CA GLU A 87 8.40 -4.44 12.08
C GLU A 87 9.88 -4.15 12.37
N ALA A 88 10.65 -5.19 12.72
CA ALA A 88 12.10 -5.07 12.93
C ALA A 88 12.83 -4.56 11.67
N LYS A 89 12.42 -4.98 10.47
CA LYS A 89 13.01 -4.48 9.21
C LYS A 89 12.51 -3.08 8.86
N MET A 90 11.29 -2.73 9.26
CA MET A 90 10.68 -1.42 8.96
C MET A 90 11.40 -0.25 9.65
N GLN A 91 12.12 -0.52 10.75
CA GLN A 91 12.80 0.52 11.51
C GLN A 91 14.00 1.11 10.76
N ASP A 92 14.67 0.34 9.89
CA ASP A 92 15.89 0.79 9.21
C ASP A 92 15.76 0.89 7.69
N ALA A 93 14.69 0.32 7.12
CA ALA A 93 14.51 0.27 5.69
C ALA A 93 13.77 1.51 5.14
N LYS A 94 14.23 2.01 3.99
CA LYS A 94 13.58 3.10 3.24
C LYS A 94 12.61 2.58 2.16
N CYS A 95 12.76 1.31 1.79
CA CYS A 95 11.98 0.59 0.79
C CYS A 95 11.70 -0.83 1.30
N LEU A 96 10.82 -1.56 0.61
CA LEU A 96 10.62 -2.98 0.88
C LEU A 96 11.93 -3.74 0.61
N SER A 97 12.41 -4.51 1.58
CA SER A 97 13.67 -5.26 1.48
C SER A 97 13.46 -6.76 1.71
N GLY A 98 13.91 -7.57 0.73
CA GLY A 98 13.76 -9.01 0.79
C GLY A 98 14.62 -9.67 1.88
N PRO A 99 14.29 -10.89 2.32
CA PRO A 99 13.05 -11.62 2.06
C PRO A 99 11.87 -11.04 2.85
N CYS A 100 10.74 -10.82 2.17
CA CYS A 100 9.46 -10.42 2.75
C CYS A 100 8.42 -11.52 2.52
N GLU A 101 7.35 -11.53 3.32
CA GLU A 101 6.25 -12.48 3.12
C GLU A 101 5.16 -11.84 2.28
N LEU A 102 4.32 -12.65 1.63
CA LEU A 102 3.05 -12.18 1.09
C LEU A 102 1.92 -12.43 2.07
N SER A 103 0.97 -11.52 2.07
CA SER A 103 -0.23 -11.56 2.89
C SER A 103 -1.43 -11.12 2.07
N ALA A 104 -2.63 -11.48 2.48
CA ALA A 104 -3.86 -10.97 1.89
C ALA A 104 -4.45 -9.89 2.81
N SER A 105 -4.49 -8.66 2.34
CA SER A 105 -4.91 -7.48 3.09
C SER A 105 -6.33 -7.07 2.73
N LYS A 106 -7.09 -6.57 3.72
CA LYS A 106 -8.42 -5.98 3.50
C LYS A 106 -8.35 -4.54 2.97
N SER A 107 -7.16 -3.96 2.87
CA SER A 107 -6.98 -2.65 2.23
C SER A 107 -7.11 -2.80 0.72
N LEU A 108 -8.27 -2.40 0.18
CA LEU A 108 -8.62 -2.54 -1.24
C LEU A 108 -8.11 -1.38 -2.12
N GLN A 109 -7.53 -0.34 -1.53
CA GLN A 109 -6.96 0.76 -2.31
C GLN A 109 -5.59 0.37 -2.88
N PRO A 110 -5.36 0.51 -4.19
CA PRO A 110 -4.04 0.30 -4.80
C PRO A 110 -2.97 1.21 -4.18
N CYS A 111 -1.87 0.62 -3.76
CA CYS A 111 -0.72 1.27 -3.14
C CYS A 111 0.54 0.48 -3.45
N VAL A 112 1.71 1.09 -3.22
CA VAL A 112 3.02 0.48 -3.52
C VAL A 112 3.16 -0.95 -2.97
N ARG A 113 2.55 -1.22 -1.81
CA ARG A 113 2.56 -2.51 -1.13
C ARG A 113 1.75 -3.63 -1.79
N ASN A 114 0.63 -3.31 -2.45
CA ASN A 114 -0.33 -4.29 -3.00
C ASN A 114 -0.40 -4.28 -4.53
N THR A 115 0.46 -3.48 -5.16
CA THR A 115 0.61 -3.37 -6.61
C THR A 115 1.85 -4.15 -7.08
N PHE A 116 1.69 -4.84 -8.20
CA PHE A 116 2.72 -5.67 -8.82
C PHE A 116 2.87 -5.35 -10.31
N ILE A 117 4.03 -5.61 -10.88
CA ILE A 117 4.33 -5.53 -12.31
C ILE A 117 4.45 -6.95 -12.85
N ILE A 118 3.77 -7.23 -13.95
CA ILE A 118 3.88 -8.49 -14.68
C ILE A 118 5.12 -8.41 -15.58
N LEU A 119 6.18 -9.16 -15.25
CA LEU A 119 7.41 -9.19 -16.02
C LEU A 119 7.53 -10.49 -16.82
N SER A 120 8.14 -10.39 -17.99
CA SER A 120 8.53 -11.55 -18.78
C SER A 120 9.83 -12.16 -18.23
N PRO A 121 9.97 -13.49 -18.15
CA PRO A 121 11.25 -14.13 -17.88
C PRO A 121 12.23 -13.99 -19.05
N ASP A 122 11.70 -13.88 -20.27
CA ASP A 122 12.47 -13.70 -21.50
C ASP A 122 12.65 -12.21 -21.83
N ALA A 123 13.81 -11.87 -22.38
CA ALA A 123 14.09 -10.51 -22.83
C ALA A 123 13.18 -10.09 -24.01
N ASN A 124 12.85 -8.79 -24.07
CA ASN A 124 12.14 -8.14 -25.19
C ASN A 124 10.67 -8.55 -25.43
N GLN A 125 9.97 -9.06 -24.41
CA GLN A 125 8.52 -9.31 -24.49
C GLN A 125 7.66 -8.24 -23.80
N GLU A 126 8.27 -7.16 -23.33
CA GLU A 126 7.53 -6.03 -22.72
C GLU A 126 6.51 -5.44 -23.71
N GLY A 127 5.31 -5.16 -23.21
CA GLY A 127 4.18 -4.69 -24.00
C GLY A 127 3.48 -5.74 -24.83
N GLN A 128 3.92 -7.02 -24.81
CA GLN A 128 3.19 -8.10 -25.49
C GLN A 128 2.07 -8.64 -24.61
N VAL A 129 1.01 -9.12 -25.28
CA VAL A 129 -0.14 -9.76 -24.63
C VAL A 129 0.31 -11.03 -23.93
N LEU A 130 0.00 -11.14 -22.64
CA LEU A 130 0.23 -12.34 -21.85
C LEU A 130 -0.84 -13.39 -22.17
N ARG A 131 -0.40 -14.64 -22.36
CA ARG A 131 -1.27 -15.77 -22.71
C ARG A 131 -1.40 -16.78 -21.58
N TYR A 132 -2.49 -17.52 -21.54
CA TYR A 132 -2.65 -18.64 -20.61
C TYR A 132 -1.54 -19.67 -20.82
N GLY A 133 -1.06 -20.25 -19.73
CA GLY A 133 0.06 -21.20 -19.73
C GLY A 133 1.44 -20.56 -19.87
N GLN A 134 1.55 -19.33 -20.38
CA GLN A 134 2.81 -18.62 -20.55
C GLN A 134 3.42 -18.21 -19.20
N PRO A 135 4.73 -18.46 -18.96
CA PRO A 135 5.37 -18.09 -17.72
C PRO A 135 5.61 -16.57 -17.63
N PHE A 136 5.40 -16.03 -16.43
CA PHE A 136 5.68 -14.64 -16.07
C PHE A 136 6.26 -14.58 -14.64
N ILE A 137 6.76 -13.40 -14.27
CA ILE A 137 7.25 -13.09 -12.93
C ILE A 137 6.44 -11.93 -12.38
N LEU A 138 5.91 -12.04 -11.15
CA LEU A 138 5.33 -10.91 -10.44
C LEU A 138 6.42 -10.19 -9.67
N SER A 139 6.64 -8.92 -9.99
CA SER A 139 7.54 -8.05 -9.25
C SER A 139 6.75 -6.99 -8.48
N THR A 140 7.22 -6.58 -7.33
CA THR A 140 6.80 -5.33 -6.69
C THR A 140 7.36 -4.13 -7.45
N LEU A 141 6.81 -2.95 -7.19
CA LEU A 141 7.20 -1.71 -7.88
C LEU A 141 8.69 -1.35 -7.66
N PRO A 142 9.30 -0.60 -8.59
CA PRO A 142 10.63 -0.05 -8.40
C PRO A 142 10.70 1.00 -7.29
N GLY A 143 11.91 1.31 -6.85
CA GLY A 143 12.18 2.30 -5.81
C GLY A 143 11.70 1.86 -4.43
N VAL A 144 10.60 2.44 -3.93
CA VAL A 144 10.06 2.13 -2.60
C VAL A 144 9.57 0.67 -2.51
N GLY A 145 9.10 0.10 -3.62
CA GLY A 145 8.67 -1.30 -3.67
C GLY A 145 9.82 -2.30 -3.69
N GLY A 146 11.07 -1.87 -3.90
CA GLY A 146 12.26 -2.71 -3.78
C GLY A 146 12.45 -3.76 -4.87
N GLU A 147 11.60 -3.78 -5.91
CA GLU A 147 11.68 -4.70 -7.05
C GLU A 147 11.79 -6.17 -6.62
N LEU A 148 11.10 -6.57 -5.55
CA LEU A 148 11.10 -7.95 -5.07
C LEU A 148 10.13 -8.80 -5.90
N LYS A 149 10.53 -10.04 -6.18
CA LYS A 149 9.83 -11.00 -7.04
C LYS A 149 9.14 -12.07 -6.20
N VAL A 150 7.93 -12.43 -6.59
CA VAL A 150 7.12 -13.45 -5.92
C VAL A 150 7.73 -14.83 -6.16
N HIS A 151 8.25 -15.42 -5.09
CA HIS A 151 8.98 -16.67 -5.08
C HIS A 151 8.25 -17.72 -4.24
N SER A 152 8.26 -18.97 -4.70
CA SER A 152 7.78 -20.11 -3.92
C SER A 152 8.62 -21.36 -4.19
N ASP A 153 8.73 -22.26 -3.20
CA ASP A 153 9.41 -23.54 -3.38
C ASP A 153 8.82 -24.62 -2.50
N ARG A 154 9.10 -25.89 -2.83
CA ARG A 154 8.60 -27.07 -2.11
C ARG A 154 8.80 -26.93 -0.60
N VAL A 155 7.77 -27.37 0.13
CA VAL A 155 7.78 -27.40 1.60
C VAL A 155 8.97 -28.23 2.08
N SER A 156 9.74 -27.67 3.00
CA SER A 156 10.79 -28.36 3.74
C SER A 156 10.65 -28.05 5.23
N PHE A 157 11.44 -28.70 6.07
CA PHE A 157 11.42 -28.44 7.51
C PHE A 157 11.67 -26.95 7.85
N ASN A 158 12.59 -26.32 7.10
CA ASN A 158 13.01 -24.93 7.28
C ASN A 158 12.23 -23.92 6.42
N ARG A 159 11.52 -24.37 5.38
CA ARG A 159 10.80 -23.50 4.43
C ARG A 159 9.35 -23.94 4.32
N ALA A 160 8.47 -23.23 5.02
CA ALA A 160 7.05 -23.50 5.08
C ALA A 160 6.34 -22.26 5.62
N ALA A 161 5.11 -22.05 5.18
CA ALA A 161 4.26 -20.97 5.66
C ALA A 161 4.14 -21.03 7.19
N LYS A 162 4.26 -19.87 7.84
CA LYS A 162 4.44 -19.76 9.30
C LYS A 162 3.34 -20.47 10.10
N LYS A 163 2.08 -20.39 9.63
CA LYS A 163 0.91 -20.90 10.36
C LYS A 163 0.39 -22.20 9.76
N SER A 164 0.06 -22.20 8.48
CA SER A 164 -0.51 -23.39 7.82
C SER A 164 0.51 -24.49 7.56
N ARG A 165 1.82 -24.20 7.61
CA ARG A 165 2.91 -25.11 7.23
C ARG A 165 2.81 -25.61 5.78
N LYS A 166 2.09 -24.85 4.93
CA LYS A 166 2.00 -25.08 3.48
C LYS A 166 3.18 -24.46 2.75
N GLN A 167 3.19 -24.55 1.42
CA GLN A 167 4.23 -23.95 0.59
C GLN A 167 4.23 -22.43 0.79
N GLU A 168 5.33 -21.88 1.30
CA GLU A 168 5.45 -20.44 1.54
C GLU A 168 5.53 -19.65 0.24
N VAL A 169 5.02 -18.43 0.27
CA VAL A 169 5.15 -17.46 -0.83
C VAL A 169 5.80 -16.21 -0.28
N ASN A 170 7.01 -15.94 -0.76
CA ASN A 170 7.87 -14.89 -0.26
C ASN A 170 8.29 -13.97 -1.40
N LEU A 171 8.69 -12.75 -1.07
CA LEU A 171 9.24 -11.75 -1.95
C LEU A 171 10.76 -11.73 -1.82
N THR A 172 11.46 -11.97 -2.92
CA THR A 172 12.94 -12.04 -2.95
C THR A 172 13.49 -11.36 -4.19
N GLU A 173 14.76 -10.96 -4.18
CA GLU A 173 15.39 -10.31 -5.34
C GLU A 173 15.69 -11.30 -6.49
N ASN A 174 15.65 -12.60 -6.21
CA ASN A 174 16.02 -13.66 -7.14
C ASN A 174 14.95 -13.89 -8.23
N THR A 175 15.40 -14.00 -9.48
CA THR A 175 14.58 -14.25 -10.69
C THR A 175 14.66 -15.70 -11.19
N SER A 176 15.13 -16.63 -10.36
CA SER A 176 15.20 -18.06 -10.68
C SER A 176 13.83 -18.67 -11.07
N PHE A 177 13.84 -19.91 -11.58
CA PHE A 177 12.62 -20.64 -11.95
C PHE A 177 11.56 -20.76 -10.83
N THR A 178 11.96 -20.60 -9.57
CA THR A 178 11.07 -20.53 -8.39
C THR A 178 10.26 -19.23 -8.28
N ALA A 179 10.55 -18.24 -9.13
CA ALA A 179 9.77 -17.01 -9.26
C ALA A 179 8.84 -17.03 -10.47
N HIS A 180 8.77 -18.15 -11.21
CA HIS A 180 7.95 -18.26 -12.40
C HIS A 180 6.54 -18.74 -12.04
N TRP A 181 5.56 -17.99 -12.54
CA TRP A 181 4.14 -18.26 -12.41
C TRP A 181 3.50 -18.28 -13.79
N ASN A 182 2.34 -18.93 -13.92
CA ASN A 182 1.52 -18.81 -15.11
C ASN A 182 0.05 -18.66 -14.71
N PHE A 183 -0.73 -18.05 -15.60
CA PHE A 183 -2.17 -17.96 -15.42
C PHE A 183 -2.82 -19.17 -16.07
N LEU A 184 -3.83 -19.71 -15.40
CA LEU A 184 -4.70 -20.75 -15.94
C LEU A 184 -6.13 -20.25 -15.96
N CYS A 185 -6.90 -20.73 -16.94
CA CYS A 185 -8.33 -20.47 -16.99
C CYS A 185 -9.02 -20.97 -15.71
N PHE A 186 -9.94 -20.15 -15.21
CA PHE A 186 -10.77 -20.43 -14.05
C PHE A 186 -11.58 -21.71 -14.22
N ASN A 187 -12.21 -21.92 -15.38
CA ASN A 187 -13.02 -23.10 -15.65
C ASN A 187 -12.11 -24.29 -16.03
N PRO A 188 -12.11 -25.41 -15.26
CA PRO A 188 -11.29 -26.57 -15.59
C PRO A 188 -11.61 -27.20 -16.95
N GLN A 189 -12.86 -27.11 -17.43
CA GLN A 189 -13.29 -27.73 -18.68
C GLN A 189 -12.76 -27.00 -19.91
N GLU A 190 -12.63 -25.67 -19.82
CA GLU A 190 -12.15 -24.81 -20.92
C GLU A 190 -10.63 -24.70 -20.94
N ARG A 191 -9.92 -25.23 -19.93
CA ARG A 191 -8.48 -25.01 -19.75
C ARG A 191 -7.65 -25.47 -20.94
N LEU A 192 -8.02 -26.58 -21.57
CA LEU A 192 -7.34 -27.10 -22.77
C LEU A 192 -7.58 -26.21 -23.99
N GLU A 193 -8.78 -25.68 -24.16
CA GLU A 193 -9.14 -24.82 -25.30
C GLU A 193 -8.60 -23.40 -25.15
N SER A 194 -8.50 -22.92 -23.90
CA SER A 194 -7.96 -21.61 -23.54
C SER A 194 -6.44 -21.52 -23.56
N ASP A 195 -5.74 -22.66 -23.67
CA ASP A 195 -4.27 -22.67 -23.60
C ASP A 195 -3.66 -21.86 -24.76
N GLY A 196 -2.73 -20.96 -24.45
CA GLY A 196 -2.17 -20.02 -25.44
C GLY A 196 -3.08 -18.85 -25.87
N MET A 197 -4.31 -18.77 -25.37
CA MET A 197 -5.19 -17.63 -25.60
C MET A 197 -4.79 -16.44 -24.73
N PRO A 198 -5.04 -15.19 -25.17
CA PRO A 198 -4.85 -13.98 -24.36
C PRO A 198 -5.55 -14.06 -23.00
N VAL A 199 -4.89 -13.59 -21.94
CA VAL A 199 -5.49 -13.55 -20.59
C VAL A 199 -6.32 -12.27 -20.46
N PRO A 200 -7.65 -12.35 -20.27
CA PRO A 200 -8.49 -11.19 -20.06
C PRO A 200 -8.20 -10.53 -18.70
N ALA A 201 -8.15 -9.20 -18.71
CA ALA A 201 -8.05 -8.41 -17.49
C ALA A 201 -9.38 -8.44 -16.72
N ASN A 202 -9.34 -8.19 -15.40
CA ASN A 202 -10.53 -8.07 -14.54
C ASN A 202 -11.45 -9.31 -14.51
N GLN A 203 -10.98 -10.46 -14.98
CA GLN A 203 -11.69 -11.74 -14.92
C GLN A 203 -11.08 -12.68 -13.89
N ARG A 204 -11.86 -13.68 -13.46
CA ARG A 204 -11.39 -14.72 -12.54
C ARG A 204 -10.41 -15.63 -13.26
N ILE A 205 -9.28 -15.87 -12.61
CA ILE A 205 -8.21 -16.73 -13.09
C ILE A 205 -7.56 -17.48 -11.92
N LEU A 206 -6.75 -18.48 -12.24
CA LEU A 206 -5.88 -19.14 -11.29
C LEU A 206 -4.44 -18.69 -11.52
N VAL A 207 -3.71 -18.48 -10.43
CA VAL A 207 -2.28 -18.15 -10.47
C VAL A 207 -1.51 -19.38 -10.04
N ASN A 208 -0.78 -19.99 -10.97
CA ASN A 208 -0.13 -21.27 -10.76
C ASN A 208 1.39 -21.13 -10.73
N HIS A 209 2.03 -21.75 -9.75
CA HIS A 209 3.47 -21.74 -9.64
C HIS A 209 4.09 -22.81 -10.55
N CYS A 210 4.90 -22.40 -11.53
CA CYS A 210 5.36 -23.28 -12.61
C CYS A 210 6.14 -24.50 -12.08
N LYS A 211 6.99 -24.34 -11.06
CA LYS A 211 7.84 -25.42 -10.54
C LYS A 211 7.08 -26.48 -9.75
N THR A 212 6.07 -26.09 -8.97
CA THR A 212 5.37 -27.02 -8.05
C THR A 212 3.95 -27.35 -8.47
N ASN A 213 3.45 -26.69 -9.53
CA ASN A 213 2.08 -26.82 -10.01
C ASN A 213 1.04 -26.68 -8.89
N GLN A 214 1.29 -25.73 -7.98
CA GLN A 214 0.40 -25.36 -6.90
C GLN A 214 -0.15 -23.96 -7.16
N HIS A 215 -1.43 -23.75 -6.87
CA HIS A 215 -2.08 -22.46 -7.06
C HIS A 215 -1.90 -21.55 -5.86
N LEU A 216 -1.79 -20.24 -6.11
CA LEU A 216 -1.80 -19.23 -5.07
C LEU A 216 -3.13 -19.27 -4.32
N ALA A 217 -3.08 -19.30 -3.00
CA ALA A 217 -4.24 -19.42 -2.14
C ALA A 217 -4.23 -18.34 -1.06
N CYS A 218 -5.38 -17.68 -0.86
CA CYS A 218 -5.65 -16.88 0.33
C CYS A 218 -6.18 -17.79 1.43
N MET A 219 -5.56 -17.76 2.61
CA MET A 219 -5.88 -18.65 3.73
C MET A 219 -6.55 -17.88 4.88
N PRO A 220 -7.88 -17.66 4.83
CA PRO A 220 -8.59 -16.87 5.84
C PRO A 220 -8.56 -17.51 7.24
N GLU A 221 -8.41 -18.85 7.33
CA GLU A 221 -8.30 -19.54 8.61
C GLU A 221 -7.04 -19.13 9.39
N PHE A 222 -6.00 -18.69 8.68
CA PHE A 222 -4.70 -18.34 9.24
C PHE A 222 -4.48 -16.83 9.16
N SER A 223 -5.08 -16.07 10.08
CA SER A 223 -4.91 -14.61 10.15
C SER A 223 -3.82 -14.18 11.14
N SER A 224 -3.04 -13.17 10.81
CA SER A 224 -2.01 -12.53 11.65
C SER A 224 -2.29 -11.04 11.85
N ARG A 225 -1.87 -10.48 12.99
CA ARG A 225 -1.80 -9.02 13.16
C ARG A 225 -0.45 -8.53 12.65
N THR A 226 -0.48 -7.57 11.75
CA THR A 226 0.68 -6.87 11.20
C THR A 226 0.51 -5.38 11.50
N PRO A 227 1.55 -4.54 11.27
CA PRO A 227 1.41 -3.08 11.39
C PRO A 227 0.30 -2.48 10.50
N PHE A 228 -0.18 -3.25 9.52
CA PHE A 228 -1.20 -2.85 8.56
C PHE A 228 -2.61 -3.33 8.93
N GLY A 229 -2.76 -4.01 10.07
CA GLY A 229 -4.03 -4.55 10.56
C GLY A 229 -4.07 -6.07 10.57
N ARG A 230 -5.27 -6.64 10.41
CA ARG A 230 -5.46 -8.09 10.38
C ARG A 230 -5.41 -8.58 8.94
N GLU A 231 -4.43 -9.43 8.66
CA GLU A 231 -4.16 -9.94 7.32
C GLU A 231 -4.17 -11.46 7.32
N PHE A 232 -4.48 -12.05 6.17
CA PHE A 232 -4.52 -13.50 5.99
C PHE A 232 -3.20 -14.01 5.43
N GLU A 233 -2.83 -15.22 5.82
CA GLU A 233 -1.68 -15.91 5.25
C GLU A 233 -1.96 -16.23 3.77
N VAL A 234 -0.92 -16.12 2.95
CA VAL A 234 -0.96 -16.54 1.54
C VAL A 234 0.04 -17.67 1.35
N ALA A 235 -0.38 -18.72 0.65
CA ALA A 235 0.43 -19.92 0.43
C ALA A 235 0.21 -20.45 -1.00
N SER A 236 1.17 -21.22 -1.53
CA SER A 236 0.96 -21.98 -2.77
C SER A 236 0.38 -23.35 -2.43
N HIS A 237 -0.94 -23.50 -2.54
CA HIS A 237 -1.58 -24.79 -2.38
C HIS A 237 -2.89 -24.85 -3.15
N THR A 238 -3.09 -25.92 -3.90
CA THR A 238 -4.35 -26.14 -4.61
C THR A 238 -5.37 -26.81 -3.69
N PHE A 239 -6.47 -26.12 -3.40
CA PHE A 239 -7.60 -26.68 -2.66
C PHE A 239 -8.70 -27.09 -3.62
N PHE A 240 -9.11 -28.35 -3.55
CA PHE A 240 -10.19 -28.88 -4.36
C PHE A 240 -11.48 -29.04 -3.56
N ASP A 241 -12.62 -28.82 -4.22
CA ASP A 241 -13.94 -29.20 -3.73
C ASP A 241 -14.24 -30.69 -4.00
N SER A 242 -15.46 -31.13 -3.71
CA SER A 242 -15.90 -32.51 -3.95
C SER A 242 -15.91 -32.91 -5.44
N HIS A 243 -15.99 -31.93 -6.35
CA HIS A 243 -16.03 -32.14 -7.80
C HIS A 243 -14.65 -31.97 -8.45
N ARG A 244 -13.58 -31.86 -7.66
CA ARG A 244 -12.21 -31.58 -8.11
C ARG A 244 -12.05 -30.22 -8.81
N ALA A 245 -12.95 -29.28 -8.56
CA ALA A 245 -12.77 -27.89 -8.95
C ALA A 245 -11.99 -27.14 -7.86
N GLU A 246 -11.18 -26.16 -8.26
CA GLU A 246 -10.45 -25.32 -7.32
C GLU A 246 -11.43 -24.52 -6.43
N LYS A 247 -11.10 -24.36 -5.15
CA LYS A 247 -11.95 -23.64 -4.19
C LYS A 247 -11.81 -22.12 -4.36
N PRO A 248 -12.79 -21.34 -3.87
CA PRO A 248 -12.75 -19.86 -3.90
C PRO A 248 -11.48 -19.20 -3.34
N VAL A 249 -10.79 -19.86 -2.41
CA VAL A 249 -9.49 -19.41 -1.87
C VAL A 249 -8.38 -19.33 -2.92
N ASN A 250 -8.47 -20.12 -4.00
CA ASN A 250 -7.53 -20.15 -5.11
C ASN A 250 -7.89 -19.22 -6.27
N HIS A 251 -9.08 -18.61 -6.22
CA HIS A 251 -9.54 -17.73 -7.30
C HIS A 251 -9.00 -16.32 -7.08
N TRP A 252 -8.42 -15.76 -8.13
CA TRP A 252 -7.93 -14.39 -8.14
C TRP A 252 -8.49 -13.65 -9.34
N VAL A 253 -8.54 -12.34 -9.24
CA VAL A 253 -8.85 -11.41 -10.32
C VAL A 253 -7.67 -10.47 -10.42
N VAL A 254 -7.08 -10.36 -11.61
CA VAL A 254 -6.02 -9.39 -11.86
C VAL A 254 -6.67 -8.08 -12.25
N LEU A 255 -6.57 -7.10 -11.35
CA LEU A 255 -7.17 -5.81 -11.50
C LEU A 255 -6.28 -4.89 -12.33
N THR A 256 -6.88 -4.31 -13.38
CA THR A 256 -6.35 -3.20 -14.17
C THR A 256 -7.40 -2.11 -14.23
N ARG A 257 -7.02 -0.87 -14.55
CA ARG A 257 -8.00 0.18 -14.86
C ARG A 257 -8.64 -0.12 -16.21
N MET A 258 -9.96 0.05 -16.29
CA MET A 258 -10.67 0.08 -17.56
C MET A 258 -10.55 1.48 -18.17
N VAL A 259 -10.69 1.59 -19.49
CA VAL A 259 -10.61 2.87 -20.21
C VAL A 259 -11.70 3.84 -19.72
N GLU A 260 -12.90 3.33 -19.45
CA GLU A 260 -14.04 4.11 -18.94
C GLU A 260 -13.75 4.72 -17.56
N ASP A 261 -13.30 3.88 -16.61
CA ASP A 261 -12.89 4.34 -15.27
C ASP A 261 -11.77 5.39 -15.32
N ALA A 262 -10.88 5.27 -16.32
CA ALA A 262 -9.81 6.23 -16.51
C ALA A 262 -10.29 7.56 -17.08
N ALA A 263 -11.24 7.54 -18.01
CA ALA A 263 -11.87 8.73 -18.56
C ALA A 263 -12.69 9.49 -17.50
N GLU A 264 -13.44 8.79 -16.65
CA GLU A 264 -14.21 9.40 -15.57
C GLU A 264 -13.32 10.14 -14.55
N GLN A 265 -12.20 9.51 -14.15
CA GLN A 265 -11.25 10.17 -13.25
C GLN A 265 -10.61 11.41 -13.87
N TYR A 266 -10.27 11.36 -15.16
CA TYR A 266 -9.72 12.53 -15.86
C TYR A 266 -10.71 13.70 -15.87
N GLU A 267 -11.99 13.45 -16.11
CA GLU A 267 -13.02 14.51 -16.05
C GLU A 267 -13.19 15.04 -14.62
N VAL A 268 -13.18 14.17 -13.60
CA VAL A 268 -13.23 14.61 -12.19
C VAL A 268 -12.01 15.45 -11.81
N GLU A 269 -10.80 15.07 -12.23
CA GLU A 269 -9.59 15.85 -11.98
C GLU A 269 -9.64 17.21 -12.68
N LYS A 270 -10.07 17.24 -13.94
CA LYS A 270 -10.27 18.46 -14.73
C LYS A 270 -11.30 19.38 -14.08
N GLU A 271 -12.42 18.85 -13.59
CA GLU A 271 -13.41 19.61 -12.82
C GLU A 271 -12.83 20.17 -11.53
N GLN A 272 -12.00 19.40 -10.81
CA GLN A 272 -11.32 19.89 -9.61
C GLN A 272 -10.32 21.00 -9.92
N MET A 273 -9.60 20.92 -11.05
CA MET A 273 -8.69 21.98 -11.52
C MET A 273 -9.43 23.22 -12.02
N MET A 274 -10.66 23.08 -12.53
CA MET A 274 -11.51 24.19 -12.95
C MET A 274 -12.28 24.86 -11.81
N LYS A 275 -12.27 24.29 -10.60
CA LYS A 275 -12.87 24.97 -9.43
C LYS A 275 -12.03 26.20 -9.09
N PRO A 276 -12.61 27.42 -9.10
CA PRO A 276 -11.88 28.61 -8.71
C PRO A 276 -11.44 28.49 -7.25
N SER A 277 -10.17 28.80 -6.99
CA SER A 277 -9.60 28.85 -5.63
C SER A 277 -10.46 29.79 -4.78
N GLN A 278 -11.28 29.23 -3.88
CA GLN A 278 -11.99 30.01 -2.87
C GLN A 278 -11.02 30.44 -1.78
N ASN A 279 -10.10 31.33 -2.12
CA ASN A 279 -9.47 32.27 -1.20
C ASN A 279 -9.63 33.65 -1.83
N LEU A 280 -10.87 34.13 -1.89
CA LEU A 280 -11.09 35.58 -1.93
C LEU A 280 -10.87 36.07 -0.50
N GLU A 281 -9.71 36.67 -0.25
CA GLU A 281 -9.56 37.64 0.82
C GLU A 281 -10.65 38.69 0.62
N THR A 282 -11.63 38.72 1.50
CA THR A 282 -12.58 39.81 1.64
C THR A 282 -11.78 41.09 1.85
N PHE A 283 -11.74 41.93 0.81
CA PHE A 283 -11.31 43.32 0.94
C PHE A 283 -12.25 44.00 1.94
N ASP A 284 -11.70 44.39 3.09
CA ASP A 284 -12.39 45.15 4.13
C ASP A 284 -13.08 46.39 3.55
N GLU A 285 -14.38 46.52 3.81
CA GLU A 285 -15.12 47.77 3.64
C GLU A 285 -14.52 48.85 4.58
N PRO A 286 -14.37 50.12 4.11
CA PRO A 286 -13.88 51.19 4.97
C PRO A 286 -14.94 51.58 6.01
N PRO A 287 -14.55 51.91 7.25
CA PRO A 287 -15.50 52.23 8.31
C PRO A 287 -16.25 53.53 8.04
N GLN A 288 -17.58 53.48 8.12
CA GLN A 288 -18.45 54.65 8.08
C GLN A 288 -18.19 55.55 9.30
N GLY A 289 -17.62 56.73 9.05
CA GLY A 289 -17.48 57.79 10.03
C GLY A 289 -18.84 58.38 10.39
N GLY A 290 -19.31 58.12 11.62
CA GLY A 290 -20.46 58.80 12.21
C GLY A 290 -20.12 60.24 12.58
N ALA A 291 -20.73 61.19 11.88
CA ALA A 291 -20.68 62.62 12.21
C ALA A 291 -21.64 62.93 13.36
N THR A 292 -21.12 63.36 14.51
CA THR A 292 -21.89 64.01 15.57
C THR A 292 -22.04 65.51 15.26
N TYR A 293 -23.28 65.94 15.10
CA TYR A 293 -23.71 67.33 14.98
C TYR A 293 -23.37 68.13 16.25
N ALA A 294 -22.68 69.27 16.07
CA ALA A 294 -22.64 70.35 17.05
C ALA A 294 -23.10 71.65 16.38
N THR A 295 -24.17 72.20 16.94
CA THR A 295 -24.88 73.44 16.64
C THR A 295 -23.98 74.69 16.57
N GLN A 296 -24.15 75.48 15.50
CA GLN A 296 -23.83 76.91 15.48
C GLN A 296 -24.96 77.73 16.13
N PRO A 297 -24.65 78.94 16.60
CA PRO A 297 -25.51 80.06 16.26
C PRO A 297 -24.74 81.26 15.67
N ASP A 298 -25.35 81.81 14.62
CA ASP A 298 -25.49 83.22 14.24
C ASP A 298 -24.28 84.18 14.31
N ASN A 299 -23.77 84.51 13.11
CA ASN A 299 -23.69 85.83 12.42
C ASN A 299 -23.85 87.13 13.26
N PRO A 300 -23.42 88.34 12.79
CA PRO A 300 -22.97 88.66 11.43
C PRO A 300 -21.82 89.69 11.29
N ALA A 301 -21.48 89.97 10.02
CA ALA A 301 -21.30 91.31 9.43
C ALA A 301 -19.89 91.71 8.94
N GLN A 302 -19.88 92.07 7.64
CA GLN A 302 -19.06 93.13 6.99
C GLN A 302 -17.56 92.82 6.81
N THR A 303 -16.84 93.17 5.74
CA THR A 303 -17.07 93.98 4.52
C THR A 303 -15.81 93.82 3.65
N ASN A 304 -16.00 93.88 2.32
CA ASN A 304 -15.15 94.47 1.28
C ASN A 304 -13.61 94.43 1.37
N GLY A 305 -13.00 93.95 0.29
CA GLY A 305 -12.27 94.88 -0.60
C GLY A 305 -10.76 94.68 -0.74
N SER A 306 -10.37 94.54 -2.02
CA SER A 306 -9.03 94.70 -2.64
C SER A 306 -8.19 93.44 -2.77
#